data_AF-A0A1J5PMU4-F1
#
_entry.id   AF-A0A1J5PMU4-F1
#
_cell.length_a   1.000
_cell.length_b   1.000
_cell.length_c   1.000
_cell.angle_alpha   90.00
_cell.angle_beta   90.00
_cell.angle_gamma   90.00
#
_symmetry.space_group_name_H-M   'P 1'
#
loop_
_entity.id
_entity.type
_entity.pdbx_description
1 polymer ?
#
loop_
_entity_poly.entity_id
_entity_poly.type
_entity_poly.pdbx_seq_one_letter_code
_entity_poly.pdbx_strand_id
1 'polypeptide(L)' 'MICDKAFQIVAIIELDDSTHDRKGAKDNERDRMLKSAGYTVLRYRQIPDAERVKSDIDGLK' A
#
# COMPACT_ATOMS: atom_id res chain seq x y z
N MET A 1 -3.61 -2.27 -6.00
CA MET A 1 -4.59 -1.42 -5.28
C MET A 1 -5.81 -2.27 -4.97
N ILE A 2 -6.54 -1.91 -3.92
CA ILE A 2 -7.74 -2.61 -3.45
C ILE A 2 -8.91 -1.64 -3.50
N CYS A 3 -10.02 -2.09 -4.07
CA CYS A 3 -11.23 -1.28 -4.19
C CYS A 3 -12.43 -2.00 -3.60
N ASP A 4 -13.44 -1.23 -3.22
CA ASP A 4 -14.75 -1.77 -2.89
C ASP A 4 -15.55 -2.15 -4.16
N LYS A 5 -16.78 -2.63 -3.97
CA LYS A 5 -17.68 -3.00 -5.09
C LYS A 5 -18.13 -1.81 -5.93
N ALA A 6 -17.97 -0.58 -5.44
CA ALA A 6 -18.25 0.67 -6.13
C ALA A 6 -16.97 1.29 -6.75
N PHE A 7 -15.87 0.51 -6.82
CA PHE A 7 -14.57 0.91 -7.34
C PHE A 7 -13.91 2.07 -6.60
N GLN A 8 -14.33 2.36 -5.36
CA GLN A 8 -13.64 3.32 -4.50
C GLN A 8 -12.37 2.70 -3.95
N ILE A 9 -11.28 3.47 -3.96
CA ILE A 9 -9.98 2.99 -3.48
C ILE A 9 -10.03 2.86 -1.95
N VAL A 10 -9.84 1.64 -1.46
CA VAL A 10 -9.73 1.34 -0.02
C VAL A 10 -8.27 1.44 0.44
N ALA A 11 -7.35 0.89 -0.36
CA ALA A 11 -5.92 0.95 -0.07
C ALA A 11 -5.07 0.85 -1.34
N ILE A 12 -3.96 1.57 -1.36
CA ILE A 12 -2.88 1.39 -2.33
C ILE A 12 -1.92 0.34 -1.79
N ILE A 13 -1.53 -0.61 -2.65
CA ILE A 13 -0.59 -1.67 -2.29
C ILE A 13 0.75 -1.36 -2.94
N GLU A 14 1.80 -1.34 -2.14
CA GLU A 14 3.17 -1.17 -2.58
C GLU A 14 3.97 -2.42 -2.25
N LEU A 15 4.55 -3.03 -3.29
CA LEU A 15 5.47 -4.17 -3.14
C LEU A 15 6.90 -3.62 -3.17
N ASP A 16 7.52 -3.58 -2.00
CA ASP A 16 8.86 -3.03 -1.78
C ASP A 16 9.84 -4.20 -1.56
N ASP A 17 10.16 -4.89 -2.65
CA ASP A 17 11.11 -5.99 -2.62
C ASP A 17 12.56 -5.47 -2.46
N SER A 18 13.50 -6.36 -2.10
CA SER A 18 14.91 -5.98 -1.89
C SER A 18 15.61 -5.36 -3.10
N THR A 19 14.98 -5.36 -4.28
CA THR A 19 15.52 -4.67 -5.47
C THR A 19 15.30 -3.15 -5.42
N HIS A 20 14.38 -2.67 -4.57
CA HIS A 20 14.06 -1.26 -4.37
C HIS A 20 14.93 -0.55 -3.32
N ASP A 21 15.67 -1.29 -2.48
CA ASP A 21 16.51 -0.75 -1.39
C ASP A 21 17.56 0.31 -1.87
N ARG A 22 17.87 0.38 -3.17
CA ARG A 22 18.78 1.39 -3.76
C ARG A 22 18.10 2.68 -4.25
N LYS A 23 16.77 2.84 -4.09
CA LYS A 23 15.98 3.97 -4.63
C LYS A 23 15.19 4.78 -3.58
N GLY A 24 15.59 4.73 -2.31
CA GLY A 24 14.81 5.28 -1.18
C GLY A 24 14.45 6.78 -1.20
N ALA A 25 15.04 7.60 -2.06
CA ALA A 25 14.66 9.02 -2.17
C ALA A 25 13.32 9.24 -2.89
N LYS A 26 13.00 8.40 -3.90
CA LYS A 26 11.76 8.54 -4.68
C LYS A 26 10.52 7.96 -3.98
N ASP A 27 10.72 6.97 -3.11
CA ASP A 27 9.60 6.32 -2.41
C ASP A 27 8.98 7.24 -1.35
N ASN A 28 9.80 8.07 -0.69
CA ASN A 28 9.33 9.02 0.31
C ASN A 28 8.44 10.13 -0.28
N GLU A 29 8.69 10.56 -1.52
CA GLU A 29 7.87 11.57 -2.18
C GLU A 29 6.52 10.98 -2.62
N ARG A 30 6.53 9.76 -3.16
CA ARG A 30 5.32 9.05 -3.57
C ARG A 30 4.39 8.76 -2.39
N ASP A 31 4.93 8.29 -1.28
CA ASP A 31 4.15 8.04 -0.06
C ASP A 31 3.54 9.31 0.51
N ARG A 32 4.30 10.41 0.50
CA ARG A 32 3.78 11.72 0.93
C ARG A 32 2.65 12.18 0.03
N MET A 33 2.79 12.05 -1.29
CA MET A 33 1.73 12.41 -2.23
C MET A 33 0.45 11.61 -1.96
N LEU A 34 0.56 10.28 -1.85
CA LEU A 34 -0.59 9.41 -1.61
C LEU A 34 -1.28 9.70 -0.27
N LYS A 35 -0.49 9.88 0.80
CA LYS A 35 -1.01 10.28 2.12
C LYS A 35 -1.67 11.66 2.07
N SER A 36 -1.09 12.62 1.37
CA SER A 36 -1.66 13.96 1.23
C SER A 36 -3.00 13.97 0.48
N ALA A 37 -3.19 13.00 -0.42
CA ALA A 37 -4.45 12.79 -1.13
C ALA A 37 -5.48 11.97 -0.31
N GLY A 38 -5.14 11.60 0.93
CA GLY A 38 -6.02 10.85 1.83
C GLY A 38 -6.05 9.34 1.60
N TYR A 39 -5.12 8.80 0.79
CA TYR A 39 -5.06 7.36 0.55
C TYR A 39 -4.27 6.63 1.64
N THR A 40 -4.81 5.49 2.06
CA THR A 40 -4.08 4.51 2.86
C THR A 40 -3.15 3.71 1.97
N VAL A 41 -1.88 3.59 2.38
CA VAL A 41 -0.86 2.78 1.69
C VAL A 41 -0.48 1.60 2.57
N LEU A 42 -0.68 0.38 2.08
CA LEU A 42 -0.19 -0.86 2.68
C LEU A 42 1.07 -1.30 1.93
N ARG A 43 2.20 -1.36 2.63
CA ARG A 43 3.49 -1.75 2.07
C ARG A 43 3.85 -3.16 2.50
N TYR A 44 4.19 -4.01 1.53
CA TYR A 44 4.64 -5.37 1.78
C TYR A 44 6.04 -5.59 1.21
N ARG A 45 6.94 -6.16 2.03
CA ARG A 45 8.31 -6.49 1.62
C ARG A 45 8.40 -7.82 0.84
N GLN A 46 7.36 -8.64 0.97
CA GLN A 46 7.19 -9.90 0.25
C GLN A 46 5.73 -9.97 -0.22
N ILE A 47 5.44 -10.81 -1.21
CA ILE A 47 4.06 -11.00 -1.67
C ILE A 47 3.24 -11.58 -0.50
N PRO A 48 2.23 -10.85 0.02
CA PRO A 48 1.40 -11.36 1.10
C PRO A 48 0.41 -12.40 0.56
N ASP A 49 -0.08 -13.26 1.44
CA ASP A 49 -1.25 -14.08 1.14
C ASP A 49 -2.56 -13.28 1.33
N ALA A 50 -3.67 -13.87 0.89
CA ALA A 50 -4.98 -13.22 0.92
C ALA A 50 -5.48 -12.93 2.35
N GLU A 51 -5.19 -13.82 3.30
CA GLU A 51 -5.62 -13.66 4.69
C GLU A 51 -4.88 -12.51 5.36
N ARG A 52 -3.59 -12.35 5.06
CA ARG A 52 -2.80 -11.22 5.53
C ARG A 52 -3.35 -9.90 5.02
N VAL A 53 -3.63 -9.81 3.72
CA VAL A 53 -4.21 -8.61 3.11
C VAL A 53 -5.56 -8.27 3.75
N LYS A 54 -6.41 -9.27 3.96
CA LYS A 54 -7.72 -9.08 4.60
C LYS A 54 -7.59 -8.57 6.04
N SER A 55 -6.73 -9.17 6.85
CA SER A 55 -6.49 -8.74 8.22
C SER A 55 -5.96 -7.30 8.29
N ASP A 56 -5.08 -6.91 7.37
CA ASP A 56 -4.54 -5.56 7.34
C ASP A 56 -5.64 -4.54 6.96
N ILE A 57 -6.54 -4.88 6.02
CA ILE A 57 -7.70 -4.03 5.66
C ILE A 57 -8.69 -3.92 6.82
N ASP A 58 -9.02 -5.02 7.50
CA ASP A 58 -9.94 -5.01 8.64
C ASP A 58 -9.39 -4.17 9.81
N GLY A 59 -8.07 -3.98 9.88
CA GLY A 59 -7.38 -3.10 10.81
C GLY A 59 -7.39 -1.61 10.44
N LEU A 60 -7.77 -1.25 9.21
CA LEU A 60 -7.93 0.14 8.76
C LEU A 60 -9.26 0.70 9.29
N LYS A 61 -9.29 1.08 10.56
CA LYS A 61 -10.41 1.81 11.17
C LYS A 61 -10.14 3.30 11.23
#